data_AF-A0A1S9NBB1-F1
#
_entry.id   AF-A0A1S9NBB1-F1
#
_cell.length_a   1.000
_cell.length_b   1.000
_cell.length_c   1.000
_cell.angle_alpha   90.00
_cell.angle_beta   90.00
_cell.angle_gamma   90.00
#
_symmetry.space_group_name_H-M   'P 1'
#
loop_
_entity.id
_entity.type
_entity.pdbx_description
1 polymer ?
#
loop_
_entity_poly.entity_id
_entity_poly.type
_entity_poly.pdbx_seq_one_letter_code
_entity_poly.pdbx_strand_id
1 'polypeptide(L)'
;MKNLKRSQIAASNYHYIKYSLDYFLKSMVDLDQHFIEFYAASPHLSIEDATYSSVVDIRKKLDERDISVCCLTQEQCVYPINIACEDDAIRERSIQTFMRSIEYAELLGAKYCQLVAGRGYYDNPDSDAWKRSVESIHRIVEKAEKYNVVMVLEAATYHTTNVVYNTRLIRKMIDEINSPNFKSMLDTCAVAIEKEDFRECMNLLGKDMMHLHFADGNPTGHFIPGEGNLPLANYLQVLDDCNYKGAIAFEIYNRIYDYNPHEHMEACLKFVNDLIKQ
;
A
#
# COMPACT_ATOMS: atom_id res chain seq x y z
N MET A 1 21.50 6.43 8.57
CA MET A 1 21.13 7.10 7.29
C MET A 1 21.25 8.62 7.43
N LYS A 2 21.42 9.37 6.33
CA LYS A 2 21.69 10.83 6.32
C LYS A 2 20.46 11.68 5.99
N ASN A 3 19.60 11.21 5.08
CA ASN A 3 18.49 11.94 4.46
C ASN A 3 17.12 11.40 4.88
N LEU A 4 16.99 10.09 5.13
CA LEU A 4 15.77 9.49 5.66
C LEU A 4 15.49 9.98 7.08
N LYS A 5 14.20 10.14 7.37
CA LYS A 5 13.70 10.63 8.66
C LYS A 5 12.68 9.68 9.25
N ARG A 6 12.62 9.63 10.58
CA ARG A 6 11.60 8.86 11.31
C ARG A 6 10.18 9.30 10.97
N SER A 7 9.99 10.57 10.61
CA SER A 7 8.70 11.11 10.16
C SER A 7 8.19 10.53 8.83
N GLN A 8 9.00 9.73 8.11
CA GLN A 8 8.57 9.01 6.91
C GLN A 8 8.03 7.61 7.24
N ILE A 9 8.30 7.10 8.44
CA ILE A 9 7.89 5.76 8.85
C ILE A 9 6.42 5.82 9.25
N ALA A 10 5.61 4.97 8.62
CA ALA A 10 4.21 4.81 8.94
C ALA A 10 3.96 3.42 9.55
N ALA A 11 3.25 3.39 10.68
CA ALA A 11 2.66 2.16 11.19
C ALA A 11 1.41 1.78 10.39
N SER A 12 0.85 0.61 10.65
CA SER A 12 -0.34 0.13 9.96
C SER A 12 -1.15 -0.84 10.84
N ASN A 13 -2.41 -1.07 10.46
CA ASN A 13 -3.35 -1.91 11.18
C ASN A 13 -3.51 -3.33 10.59
N TYR A 14 -2.64 -3.77 9.67
CA TYR A 14 -2.76 -5.07 8.98
C TYR A 14 -2.86 -6.28 9.93
N HIS A 15 -2.00 -6.36 10.93
CA HIS A 15 -1.99 -7.43 11.95
C HIS A 15 -2.83 -7.11 13.19
N TYR A 16 -3.56 -5.98 13.20
CA TYR A 16 -4.47 -5.61 14.28
C TYR A 16 -5.92 -6.09 14.05
N ILE A 17 -6.19 -6.83 12.96
CA ILE A 17 -7.56 -7.16 12.51
C ILE A 17 -8.39 -8.02 13.49
N LYS A 18 -7.79 -8.57 14.55
CA LYS A 18 -8.51 -9.29 15.62
C LYS A 18 -8.80 -8.44 16.85
N TYR A 19 -8.47 -7.15 16.79
CA TYR A 19 -8.67 -6.16 17.84
C TYR A 19 -9.60 -5.05 17.35
N SER A 20 -10.10 -4.24 18.28
CA SER A 20 -10.89 -3.07 17.92
C SER A 20 -10.00 -1.97 17.32
N LEU A 21 -10.60 -1.12 16.49
CA LEU A 21 -9.94 0.08 16.00
C LEU A 21 -9.44 0.96 17.16
N ASP A 22 -10.23 1.08 18.24
CA ASP A 22 -9.85 1.89 19.40
C ASP A 22 -8.60 1.35 20.10
N TYR A 23 -8.42 0.02 20.14
CA TYR A 23 -7.19 -0.59 20.66
C TYR A 23 -5.99 -0.29 19.75
N PHE A 24 -6.14 -0.42 18.43
CA PHE A 24 -5.09 -0.05 17.47
C PHE A 24 -4.68 1.42 17.64
N LEU A 25 -5.64 2.34 17.65
CA LEU A 25 -5.35 3.77 17.78
C LEU A 25 -4.69 4.11 19.13
N LYS A 26 -5.12 3.48 20.23
CA LYS A 26 -4.45 3.60 21.52
C LYS A 26 -3.00 3.10 21.45
N SER A 27 -2.78 1.94 20.83
CA SER A 27 -1.44 1.38 20.63
C SER A 27 -0.52 2.33 19.85
N MET A 28 -1.04 3.03 18.84
CA MET A 28 -0.24 4.00 18.08
C MET A 28 0.20 5.18 18.95
N VAL A 29 -0.69 5.70 19.79
CA VAL A 29 -0.38 6.78 20.75
C VAL A 29 0.63 6.31 21.80
N ASP A 30 0.47 5.09 22.35
CA ASP A 30 1.41 4.53 23.33
C ASP A 30 2.83 4.37 22.75
N LEU A 31 2.93 4.15 21.43
CA LEU A 31 4.18 4.01 20.67
C LEU A 31 4.71 5.34 20.10
N ASP A 32 4.08 6.48 20.42
CA ASP A 32 4.40 7.81 19.87
C ASP A 32 4.37 7.86 18.32
N GLN A 33 3.46 7.08 17.72
CA GLN A 33 3.34 6.93 16.28
C GLN A 33 2.07 7.62 15.77
N HIS A 34 2.26 8.76 15.11
CA HIS A 34 1.17 9.66 14.65
C HIS A 34 0.99 9.69 13.12
N PHE A 35 1.67 8.78 12.42
CA PHE A 35 1.61 8.64 10.96
C PHE A 35 1.35 7.17 10.61
N ILE A 36 0.27 6.89 9.89
CA ILE A 36 -0.15 5.52 9.58
C ILE A 36 -0.49 5.34 8.10
N GLU A 37 -0.33 4.11 7.62
CA GLU A 37 -1.14 3.59 6.52
C GLU A 37 -2.38 2.92 7.11
N PHE A 38 -3.53 3.14 6.47
CA PHE A 38 -4.79 2.57 6.92
C PHE A 38 -5.22 1.44 5.97
N TYR A 39 -5.12 0.20 6.44
CA TYR A 39 -5.72 -0.95 5.80
C TYR A 39 -7.25 -0.89 5.96
N ALA A 40 -7.92 -0.56 4.87
CA ALA A 40 -9.35 -0.43 4.73
C ALA A 40 -9.99 -1.76 4.32
N ALA A 41 -9.93 -2.71 5.25
CA ALA A 41 -10.72 -3.93 5.19
C ALA A 41 -11.41 -4.19 6.53
N SER A 42 -12.29 -5.19 6.53
CA SER A 42 -12.89 -5.68 7.77
C SER A 42 -11.82 -6.16 8.76
N PRO A 43 -11.97 -5.86 10.07
CA PRO A 43 -13.15 -5.26 10.69
C PRO A 43 -13.11 -3.72 10.81
N HIS A 44 -11.99 -3.07 10.49
CA HIS A 44 -11.80 -1.65 10.82
C HIS A 44 -12.51 -0.71 9.85
N LEU A 45 -12.52 -1.03 8.56
CA LEU A 45 -13.24 -0.28 7.53
C LEU A 45 -13.47 -1.16 6.29
N SER A 46 -14.65 -1.79 6.17
CA SER A 46 -15.06 -2.45 4.93
C SER A 46 -15.50 -1.39 3.91
N ILE A 47 -14.83 -1.27 2.77
CA ILE A 47 -15.22 -0.29 1.73
C ILE A 47 -16.66 -0.52 1.23
N GLU A 48 -17.08 -1.78 1.15
CA GLU A 48 -18.39 -2.16 0.63
C GLU A 48 -19.52 -1.80 1.60
N ASP A 49 -19.30 -2.00 2.90
CA ASP A 49 -20.31 -1.83 3.96
C ASP A 49 -20.28 -0.46 4.63
N ALA A 50 -19.16 0.26 4.52
CA ALA A 50 -19.02 1.57 5.15
C ALA A 50 -19.97 2.60 4.53
N THR A 51 -20.37 3.54 5.37
CA THR A 51 -21.07 4.76 5.00
C THR A 51 -20.17 5.97 5.22
N TYR A 52 -20.48 7.10 4.57
CA TYR A 52 -19.79 8.37 4.84
C TYR A 52 -19.76 8.73 6.33
N SER A 53 -20.86 8.50 7.06
CA SER A 53 -20.92 8.75 8.51
C SER A 53 -19.90 7.90 9.27
N SER A 54 -19.80 6.60 8.95
CA SER A 54 -18.83 5.73 9.63
C SER A 54 -17.38 6.13 9.35
N VAL A 55 -17.07 6.65 8.16
CA VAL A 55 -15.73 7.14 7.81
C VAL A 55 -15.43 8.46 8.53
N VAL A 56 -16.41 9.35 8.65
CA VAL A 56 -16.30 10.59 9.44
C VAL A 56 -16.06 10.28 10.93
N ASP A 57 -16.72 9.26 11.48
CA ASP A 57 -16.48 8.83 12.86
C ASP A 57 -15.04 8.32 13.06
N ILE A 58 -14.49 7.57 12.09
CA ILE A 58 -13.07 7.16 12.10
C ILE A 58 -12.15 8.38 12.01
N ARG A 59 -12.43 9.33 11.10
CA ARG A 59 -11.68 10.57 10.95
C ARG A 59 -11.62 11.35 12.27
N LYS A 60 -12.74 11.45 12.98
CA LYS A 60 -12.78 12.11 14.30
C LYS A 60 -11.88 11.40 15.31
N LYS A 61 -11.90 10.06 15.38
CA LYS A 61 -11.04 9.30 16.28
C LYS A 61 -9.55 9.49 15.98
N LEU A 62 -9.19 9.62 14.70
CA LEU A 62 -7.82 9.92 14.27
C LEU A 62 -7.41 11.33 14.71
N ASP A 63 -8.25 12.34 14.47
CA ASP A 63 -8.00 13.74 14.84
C ASP A 63 -7.87 13.93 16.36
N GLU A 64 -8.69 13.26 17.16
CA GLU A 64 -8.60 13.28 18.63
C GLU A 64 -7.25 12.77 19.19
N ARG A 65 -6.47 12.08 18.36
CA ARG A 65 -5.20 11.44 18.72
C ARG A 65 -4.02 11.98 17.90
N ASP A 66 -4.25 13.03 17.12
CA ASP A 66 -3.26 13.61 16.20
C ASP A 66 -2.67 12.58 15.23
N ILE A 67 -3.46 11.58 14.79
CA ILE A 67 -3.00 10.54 13.86
C ILE A 67 -3.36 10.96 12.44
N SER A 68 -2.35 10.98 11.56
CA SER A 68 -2.49 11.29 10.14
C SER A 68 -2.35 10.02 9.27
N VAL A 69 -3.10 9.96 8.18
CA VAL A 69 -3.10 8.82 7.25
C VAL A 69 -2.32 9.17 5.99
N CYS A 70 -1.35 8.34 5.63
CA CYS A 70 -0.53 8.53 4.43
C CYS A 70 -1.17 7.91 3.19
N CYS A 71 -1.67 6.68 3.34
CA CYS A 71 -2.23 5.86 2.28
C CYS A 71 -3.44 5.10 2.82
N LEU A 72 -4.47 4.97 1.99
CA LEU A 72 -5.58 4.06 2.21
C LEU A 72 -5.40 2.83 1.32
N THR A 73 -5.30 1.66 1.93
CA THR A 73 -5.08 0.40 1.21
C THR A 73 -6.26 -0.53 1.43
N GLN A 74 -7.03 -0.80 0.37
CA GLN A 74 -8.15 -1.74 0.43
C GLN A 74 -7.70 -3.15 0.01
N GLU A 75 -8.44 -4.17 0.46
CA GLU A 75 -8.26 -5.54 0.01
C GLU A 75 -8.66 -5.67 -1.48
N GLN A 76 -7.78 -6.27 -2.29
CA GLN A 76 -7.91 -6.28 -3.76
C GLN A 76 -7.18 -7.46 -4.41
N CYS A 77 -7.46 -7.71 -5.70
CA CYS A 77 -7.01 -8.91 -6.44
C CYS A 77 -7.39 -10.25 -5.79
N VAL A 78 -8.32 -10.20 -4.84
CA VAL A 78 -9.00 -11.32 -4.20
C VAL A 78 -10.49 -11.20 -4.47
N TYR A 79 -11.26 -12.28 -4.29
CA TYR A 79 -12.70 -12.20 -4.47
C TYR A 79 -13.32 -11.18 -3.49
N PRO A 80 -14.18 -10.24 -3.94
CA PRO A 80 -14.72 -10.09 -5.31
C PRO A 80 -14.04 -8.99 -6.17
N ILE A 81 -12.93 -8.40 -5.75
CA ILE A 81 -12.32 -7.20 -6.36
C ILE A 81 -11.22 -7.57 -7.38
N ASN A 82 -11.49 -7.30 -8.65
CA ASN A 82 -10.54 -7.44 -9.75
C ASN A 82 -10.86 -6.49 -10.92
N ILE A 83 -10.05 -5.44 -11.07
CA ILE A 83 -10.23 -4.38 -12.10
C ILE A 83 -9.82 -4.80 -13.52
N ALA A 84 -9.19 -5.96 -13.71
CA ALA A 84 -8.83 -6.48 -15.03
C ALA A 84 -9.63 -7.73 -15.42
N CYS A 85 -10.71 -8.02 -14.68
CA CYS A 85 -11.58 -9.17 -14.94
C CYS A 85 -12.27 -9.08 -16.30
N GLU A 86 -12.38 -10.23 -16.97
CA GLU A 86 -13.13 -10.44 -18.20
C GLU A 86 -14.64 -10.23 -18.00
N ASP A 87 -15.16 -10.55 -16.81
CA ASP A 87 -16.57 -10.33 -16.48
C ASP A 87 -16.80 -8.85 -16.19
N ASP A 88 -17.62 -8.21 -17.03
CA ASP A 88 -17.88 -6.78 -16.96
C ASP A 88 -18.58 -6.38 -15.64
N ALA A 89 -19.41 -7.24 -15.04
CA ALA A 89 -20.09 -6.92 -13.79
C ALA A 89 -19.11 -6.94 -12.60
N ILE A 90 -18.18 -7.90 -12.58
CA ILE A 90 -17.10 -7.95 -11.58
C ILE A 90 -16.16 -6.75 -11.78
N ARG A 91 -15.75 -6.47 -13.03
CA ARG A 91 -14.88 -5.34 -13.33
C ARG A 91 -15.52 -4.02 -12.92
N GLU A 92 -16.79 -3.79 -13.27
CA GLU A 92 -17.50 -2.57 -12.91
C GLU A 92 -17.66 -2.42 -11.40
N ARG A 93 -18.05 -3.49 -10.68
CA ARG A 93 -18.09 -3.46 -9.21
C ARG A 93 -16.74 -3.06 -8.63
N SER A 94 -15.67 -3.67 -9.12
CA SER A 94 -14.30 -3.41 -8.64
C SER A 94 -13.90 -1.94 -8.84
N ILE A 95 -14.20 -1.38 -10.02
CA ILE A 95 -13.99 0.05 -10.30
C ILE A 95 -14.78 0.90 -9.31
N GLN A 96 -16.07 0.61 -9.07
CA GLN A 96 -16.89 1.36 -8.12
C GLN A 96 -16.36 1.27 -6.67
N THR A 97 -15.79 0.14 -6.27
CA THR A 97 -15.13 0.01 -4.96
C THR A 97 -13.90 0.92 -4.85
N PHE A 98 -13.11 1.05 -5.92
CA PHE A 98 -12.03 2.05 -5.98
C PHE A 98 -12.54 3.49 -5.96
N MET A 99 -13.66 3.79 -6.64
CA MET A 99 -14.28 5.12 -6.58
C MET A 99 -14.64 5.50 -5.15
N ARG A 100 -15.22 4.57 -4.37
CA ARG A 100 -15.51 4.78 -2.94
C ARG A 100 -14.24 4.89 -2.11
N SER A 101 -13.23 4.08 -2.38
CA SER A 101 -11.94 4.15 -1.68
C SER A 101 -11.28 5.52 -1.83
N ILE A 102 -11.36 6.14 -3.01
CA ILE A 102 -10.89 7.51 -3.25
C ILE A 102 -11.65 8.52 -2.39
N GLU A 103 -12.98 8.42 -2.36
CA GLU A 103 -13.82 9.31 -1.54
C GLU A 103 -13.51 9.15 -0.04
N TYR A 104 -13.30 7.92 0.42
CA TYR A 104 -12.96 7.64 1.81
C TYR A 104 -11.53 8.07 2.15
N ALA A 105 -10.60 7.95 1.20
CA ALA A 105 -9.24 8.47 1.36
C ALA A 105 -9.26 9.99 1.56
N GLU A 106 -10.02 10.74 0.76
CA GLU A 106 -10.19 12.19 0.95
C GLU A 106 -10.75 12.51 2.34
N LEU A 107 -11.82 11.82 2.76
CA LEU A 107 -12.45 12.05 4.08
C LEU A 107 -11.53 11.74 5.27
N LEU A 108 -10.69 10.72 5.14
CA LEU A 108 -9.68 10.39 6.14
C LEU A 108 -8.48 11.35 6.08
N GLY A 109 -8.36 12.16 5.01
CA GLY A 109 -7.22 13.02 4.75
C GLY A 109 -6.00 12.27 4.23
N ALA A 110 -6.18 11.07 3.69
CA ALA A 110 -5.13 10.29 3.08
C ALA A 110 -4.74 10.87 1.71
N LYS A 111 -3.44 11.02 1.48
CA LYS A 111 -2.92 11.53 0.21
C LYS A 111 -2.92 10.46 -0.88
N TYR A 112 -2.67 9.21 -0.50
CA TYR A 112 -2.54 8.09 -1.42
C TYR A 112 -3.67 7.07 -1.27
N CYS A 113 -3.97 6.37 -2.36
CA CYS A 113 -4.74 5.14 -2.33
C CYS A 113 -4.01 4.08 -3.17
N GLN A 114 -3.83 2.89 -2.60
CA GLN A 114 -3.03 1.82 -3.22
C GLN A 114 -3.86 1.01 -4.21
N LEU A 115 -3.23 0.63 -5.34
CA LEU A 115 -3.84 -0.13 -6.42
C LEU A 115 -2.86 -1.17 -7.00
N VAL A 116 -3.37 -2.38 -7.24
CA VAL A 116 -2.77 -3.44 -8.05
C VAL A 116 -3.57 -3.55 -9.35
N ALA A 117 -2.88 -3.84 -10.45
CA ALA A 117 -3.42 -3.79 -11.80
C ALA A 117 -4.51 -4.84 -12.14
N GLY A 118 -5.02 -5.61 -11.18
CA GLY A 118 -5.98 -6.70 -11.43
C GLY A 118 -5.34 -7.92 -12.10
N ARG A 119 -6.15 -8.90 -12.49
CA ARG A 119 -5.70 -10.16 -13.12
C ARG A 119 -6.71 -10.61 -14.18
N GLY A 120 -6.23 -11.16 -15.30
CA GLY A 120 -7.07 -11.91 -16.25
C GLY A 120 -7.09 -13.41 -15.96
N TYR A 121 -7.71 -14.18 -16.84
CA TYR A 121 -7.55 -15.63 -16.85
C TYR A 121 -6.22 -16.04 -17.49
N TYR A 122 -5.57 -17.06 -16.92
CA TYR A 122 -4.27 -17.56 -17.39
C TYR A 122 -4.34 -18.35 -18.71
N ASP A 123 -5.55 -18.71 -19.17
CA ASP A 123 -5.78 -19.34 -20.48
C ASP A 123 -6.05 -18.31 -21.60
N ASN A 124 -6.01 -17.02 -21.27
CA ASN A 124 -6.08 -15.91 -22.22
C ASN A 124 -4.76 -15.14 -22.27
N PRO A 125 -4.49 -14.39 -23.35
CA PRO A 125 -3.30 -13.54 -23.43
C PRO A 125 -3.30 -12.44 -22.35
N ASP A 126 -2.17 -12.29 -21.65
CA ASP A 126 -1.97 -11.21 -20.67
C ASP A 126 -2.22 -9.81 -21.24
N SER A 127 -2.01 -9.63 -22.56
CA SER A 127 -2.28 -8.38 -23.27
C SER A 127 -3.75 -7.95 -23.22
N ASP A 128 -4.68 -8.90 -23.06
CA ASP A 128 -6.10 -8.57 -22.95
C ASP A 128 -6.45 -8.11 -21.53
N ALA A 129 -5.83 -8.71 -20.52
CA ALA A 129 -5.92 -8.23 -19.14
C ALA A 129 -5.29 -6.85 -18.99
N TRP A 130 -4.16 -6.59 -19.65
CA TRP A 130 -3.52 -5.27 -19.71
C TRP A 130 -4.47 -4.21 -20.24
N LYS A 131 -5.13 -4.44 -21.39
CA LYS A 131 -6.09 -3.47 -21.97
C LYS A 131 -7.24 -3.14 -21.01
N ARG A 132 -7.81 -4.15 -20.35
CA ARG A 132 -8.88 -3.95 -19.36
C ARG A 132 -8.39 -3.19 -18.14
N SER A 133 -7.19 -3.51 -17.66
CA SER A 133 -6.56 -2.80 -16.55
C SER A 133 -6.35 -1.32 -16.87
N VAL A 134 -5.81 -1.01 -18.05
CA VAL A 134 -5.61 0.37 -18.53
C VAL A 134 -6.93 1.13 -18.58
N GLU A 135 -8.00 0.54 -19.14
CA GLU A 135 -9.34 1.14 -19.17
C GLU A 135 -9.87 1.45 -17.76
N SER A 136 -9.80 0.47 -16.87
CA SER A 136 -10.24 0.62 -15.48
C SER A 136 -9.44 1.67 -14.71
N ILE A 137 -8.11 1.65 -14.83
CA ILE A 137 -7.21 2.58 -14.15
C ILE A 137 -7.46 3.99 -14.65
N HIS A 138 -7.65 4.23 -15.95
CA HIS A 138 -8.02 5.55 -16.46
C HIS A 138 -9.26 6.11 -15.77
N ARG A 139 -10.32 5.31 -15.65
CA ARG A 139 -11.55 5.74 -14.97
C ARG A 139 -11.31 6.06 -13.49
N ILE A 140 -10.57 5.20 -12.80
CA ILE A 140 -10.23 5.37 -11.37
C ILE A 140 -9.39 6.64 -11.15
N VAL A 141 -8.37 6.86 -11.98
CA VAL A 141 -7.48 8.01 -11.89
C VAL A 141 -8.21 9.31 -12.20
N GLU A 142 -9.14 9.33 -13.16
CA GLU A 142 -9.97 10.51 -13.45
C GLU A 142 -10.80 10.94 -12.23
N LYS A 143 -11.27 9.98 -11.43
CA LYS A 143 -11.91 10.28 -10.15
C LYS A 143 -10.90 10.78 -9.13
N ALA A 144 -9.74 10.13 -9.00
CA ALA A 144 -8.69 10.52 -8.04
C ALA A 144 -8.23 11.97 -8.22
N GLU A 145 -8.10 12.43 -9.47
CA GLU A 145 -7.79 13.82 -9.83
C GLU A 145 -8.80 14.83 -9.25
N LYS A 146 -10.09 14.48 -9.23
CA LYS A 146 -11.17 15.35 -8.72
C LYS A 146 -11.20 15.42 -7.19
N TYR A 147 -10.60 14.45 -6.51
CA TYR A 147 -10.59 14.31 -5.04
C TYR A 147 -9.22 14.64 -4.44
N ASN A 148 -8.27 15.12 -5.25
CA ASN A 148 -6.89 15.41 -4.85
C ASN A 148 -6.20 14.21 -4.16
N VAL A 149 -6.58 12.99 -4.57
CA VAL A 149 -5.97 11.73 -4.15
C VAL A 149 -5.03 11.27 -5.25
N VAL A 150 -3.89 10.69 -4.89
CA VAL A 150 -2.95 10.09 -5.83
C VAL A 150 -3.02 8.58 -5.71
N MET A 151 -3.35 7.91 -6.82
CA MET A 151 -3.31 6.46 -6.88
C MET A 151 -1.85 6.00 -6.98
N VAL A 152 -1.44 5.06 -6.13
CA VAL A 152 -0.09 4.46 -6.17
C VAL A 152 -0.19 3.01 -6.64
N LEU A 153 0.43 2.73 -7.78
CA LEU A 153 0.47 1.40 -8.40
C LEU A 153 1.56 0.56 -7.76
N GLU A 154 1.17 -0.61 -7.28
CA GLU A 154 2.06 -1.65 -6.76
C GLU A 154 2.15 -2.82 -7.74
N ALA A 155 3.37 -3.34 -7.92
CA ALA A 155 3.55 -4.66 -8.49
C ALA A 155 3.33 -5.72 -7.41
N ALA A 156 2.42 -6.65 -7.65
CA ALA A 156 2.26 -7.84 -6.83
C ALA A 156 2.89 -9.05 -7.52
N THR A 157 2.88 -10.23 -6.90
CA THR A 157 3.43 -11.43 -7.54
C THR A 157 2.65 -11.83 -8.80
N TYR A 158 3.29 -12.56 -9.73
CA TYR A 158 2.57 -13.11 -10.89
C TYR A 158 1.36 -13.97 -10.51
N HIS A 159 1.41 -14.63 -9.34
CA HIS A 159 0.28 -15.39 -8.80
C HIS A 159 -0.93 -14.52 -8.45
N THR A 160 -0.68 -13.26 -8.07
CA THR A 160 -1.70 -12.27 -7.75
C THR A 160 -2.21 -11.57 -9.02
N THR A 161 -1.29 -11.16 -9.91
CA THR A 161 -1.58 -10.39 -11.12
C THR A 161 -0.69 -10.83 -12.27
N ASN A 162 -1.28 -11.14 -13.43
CA ASN A 162 -0.55 -11.29 -14.69
C ASN A 162 -0.43 -9.98 -15.49
N VAL A 163 -0.72 -8.83 -14.87
CA VAL A 163 -0.73 -7.52 -15.52
C VAL A 163 0.50 -6.70 -15.14
N VAL A 164 0.68 -6.40 -13.84
CA VAL A 164 1.83 -5.64 -13.35
C VAL A 164 2.43 -6.39 -12.16
N TYR A 165 3.49 -7.14 -12.43
CA TYR A 165 4.16 -7.96 -11.43
C TYR A 165 5.64 -7.65 -11.24
N ASN A 166 6.16 -6.58 -11.87
CA ASN A 166 7.52 -6.10 -11.63
C ASN A 166 7.65 -4.60 -11.91
N THR A 167 8.79 -4.01 -11.55
CA THR A 167 9.01 -2.57 -11.62
C THR A 167 9.03 -2.02 -13.05
N ARG A 168 9.45 -2.82 -14.05
CA ARG A 168 9.38 -2.42 -15.47
C ARG A 168 7.95 -2.29 -15.97
N LEU A 169 7.07 -3.19 -15.55
CA LEU A 169 5.65 -3.13 -15.87
C LEU A 169 4.96 -1.96 -15.16
N ILE A 170 5.36 -1.64 -13.91
CA ILE A 170 4.91 -0.40 -13.26
C ILE A 170 5.25 0.81 -14.14
N ARG A 171 6.53 0.98 -14.52
CA ARG A 171 6.96 2.12 -15.36
C ARG A 171 6.14 2.22 -16.65
N LYS A 172 5.95 1.09 -17.34
CA LYS A 172 5.15 1.02 -18.56
C LYS A 172 3.70 1.48 -18.32
N MET A 173 3.06 1.02 -17.24
CA MET A 173 1.70 1.40 -16.89
C MET A 173 1.59 2.88 -16.52
N ILE A 174 2.55 3.44 -15.76
CA ILE A 174 2.58 4.88 -15.42
C ILE A 174 2.73 5.72 -16.70
N ASP A 175 3.60 5.31 -17.64
CA ASP A 175 3.79 6.00 -18.92
C ASP A 175 2.55 5.96 -19.81
N GLU A 176 1.82 4.84 -19.80
CA GLU A 176 0.61 4.65 -20.61
C GLU A 176 -0.59 5.45 -20.07
N ILE A 177 -0.80 5.45 -18.75
CA ILE A 177 -1.87 6.22 -18.11
C ILE A 177 -1.56 7.72 -18.12
N ASN A 178 -0.28 8.10 -17.94
CA ASN A 178 0.23 9.47 -18.05
C ASN A 178 -0.59 10.53 -17.29
N SER A 179 -0.84 10.30 -16.00
CA SER A 179 -1.55 11.24 -15.12
C SER A 179 -0.65 11.75 -13.98
N PRO A 180 -0.78 13.03 -13.57
CA PRO A 180 -0.11 13.54 -12.38
C PRO A 180 -0.58 12.87 -11.07
N ASN A 181 -1.80 12.31 -11.05
CA ASN A 181 -2.40 11.63 -9.90
C ASN A 181 -2.25 10.11 -9.96
N PHE A 182 -1.39 9.60 -10.86
CA PHE A 182 -1.02 8.20 -10.90
C PHE A 182 0.49 8.05 -10.75
N LYS A 183 0.89 7.39 -9.66
CA LYS A 183 2.27 7.23 -9.22
C LYS A 183 2.54 5.76 -8.90
N SER A 184 3.77 5.46 -8.52
CA SER A 184 4.22 4.12 -8.20
C SER A 184 4.56 3.97 -6.73
N MET A 185 4.52 2.72 -6.30
CA MET A 185 5.06 2.25 -5.05
C MET A 185 5.79 0.92 -5.26
N LEU A 186 6.53 0.49 -4.24
CA LEU A 186 7.15 -0.83 -4.19
C LEU A 186 6.71 -1.54 -2.89
N ASP A 187 6.78 -2.87 -2.91
CA ASP A 187 6.78 -3.75 -1.74
C ASP A 187 8.13 -4.49 -1.73
N THR A 188 8.83 -4.46 -0.58
CA THR A 188 10.11 -5.15 -0.40
C THR A 188 10.04 -6.65 -0.66
N CYS A 189 8.93 -7.32 -0.33
CA CYS A 189 8.69 -8.72 -0.62
C CYS A 189 8.49 -8.96 -2.12
N ALA A 190 7.67 -8.13 -2.79
CA ALA A 190 7.43 -8.24 -4.23
C ALA A 190 8.72 -8.08 -5.05
N VAL A 191 9.52 -7.05 -4.73
CA VAL A 191 10.84 -6.82 -5.35
C VAL A 191 11.77 -8.02 -5.17
N ALA A 192 11.77 -8.61 -3.96
CA ALA A 192 12.62 -9.76 -3.66
C ALA A 192 12.19 -11.04 -4.40
N ILE A 193 10.88 -11.29 -4.51
CA ILE A 193 10.31 -12.45 -5.23
C ILE A 193 10.69 -12.41 -6.71
N GLU A 194 10.57 -11.24 -7.33
CA GLU A 194 10.93 -11.01 -8.73
C GLU A 194 12.44 -10.86 -8.94
N LYS A 195 13.22 -10.91 -7.85
CA LYS A 195 14.69 -10.81 -7.84
C LYS A 195 15.18 -9.53 -8.52
N GLU A 196 14.43 -8.45 -8.36
CA GLU A 196 14.83 -7.15 -8.89
C GLU A 196 15.90 -6.51 -8.01
N ASP A 197 16.80 -5.74 -8.62
CA ASP A 197 17.74 -4.90 -7.86
C ASP A 197 17.00 -3.65 -7.37
N PHE A 198 16.92 -3.49 -6.04
CA PHE A 198 16.16 -2.40 -5.43
C PHE A 198 16.64 -1.00 -5.87
N ARG A 199 17.93 -0.82 -6.17
CA ARG A 199 18.46 0.46 -6.66
C ARG A 199 18.08 0.72 -8.10
N GLU A 200 18.09 -0.30 -8.95
CA GLU A 200 17.56 -0.20 -10.32
C GLU A 200 16.07 0.13 -10.30
N CYS A 201 15.28 -0.48 -9.41
CA CYS A 201 13.86 -0.13 -9.22
C CYS A 201 13.68 1.35 -8.89
N MET A 202 14.42 1.85 -7.88
CA MET A 202 14.38 3.26 -7.46
C MET A 202 14.80 4.21 -8.60
N ASN A 203 15.83 3.86 -9.36
CA ASN A 203 16.28 4.67 -10.49
C ASN A 203 15.25 4.69 -11.64
N LEU A 204 14.59 3.55 -11.91
CA LEU A 204 13.62 3.42 -12.98
C LEU A 204 12.34 4.23 -12.69
N LEU A 205 11.86 4.19 -11.45
CA LEU A 205 10.66 4.89 -11.02
C LEU A 205 10.94 6.38 -10.71
N GLY A 206 12.13 6.68 -10.19
CA GLY A 206 12.60 8.04 -9.93
C GLY A 206 11.60 8.85 -9.10
N LYS A 207 11.17 10.00 -9.64
CA LYS A 207 10.22 10.91 -8.97
C LYS A 207 8.81 10.34 -8.81
N ASP A 208 8.47 9.27 -9.53
CA ASP A 208 7.14 8.66 -9.46
C ASP A 208 7.05 7.61 -8.35
N MET A 209 8.16 7.26 -7.67
CA MET A 209 8.18 6.40 -6.50
C MET A 209 7.76 7.19 -5.25
N MET A 210 6.56 6.94 -4.73
CA MET A 210 5.91 7.81 -3.72
C MET A 210 5.56 7.12 -2.40
N HIS A 211 5.46 5.79 -2.41
CA HIS A 211 5.10 4.98 -1.24
C HIS A 211 5.88 3.67 -1.24
N LEU A 212 6.13 3.09 -0.07
CA LEU A 212 6.84 1.82 0.08
C LEU A 212 6.13 1.00 1.15
N HIS A 213 5.66 -0.19 0.79
CA HIS A 213 5.37 -1.24 1.75
C HIS A 213 6.69 -1.89 2.17
N PHE A 214 6.90 -1.95 3.48
CA PHE A 214 8.14 -2.39 4.10
C PHE A 214 7.86 -3.54 5.05
N ALA A 215 8.27 -4.73 4.62
CA ALA A 215 8.16 -5.95 5.39
C ALA A 215 9.34 -6.86 5.10
N ASP A 216 9.66 -7.75 6.05
CA ASP A 216 10.66 -8.79 5.83
C ASP A 216 10.01 -10.02 5.19
N GLY A 217 10.83 -10.96 4.74
CA GLY A 217 10.36 -12.15 4.05
C GLY A 217 11.47 -13.16 3.78
N ASN A 218 11.06 -14.35 3.35
CA ASN A 218 11.99 -15.39 2.91
C ASN A 218 11.48 -16.17 1.68
N PRO A 219 11.40 -15.55 0.48
CA PRO A 219 11.51 -14.12 0.17
C PRO A 219 10.18 -13.36 0.34
N THR A 220 9.09 -14.08 0.61
CA THR A 220 7.77 -13.54 0.97
C THR A 220 7.44 -13.88 2.42
N GLY A 221 6.30 -13.42 2.90
CA GLY A 221 5.79 -13.74 4.23
C GLY A 221 5.38 -12.53 5.02
N HIS A 222 5.72 -11.31 4.58
CA HIS A 222 5.33 -10.06 5.22
C HIS A 222 5.60 -10.08 6.72
N PHE A 223 6.82 -10.49 7.05
CA PHE A 223 7.30 -10.64 8.41
C PHE A 223 7.69 -9.31 9.03
N ILE A 224 7.76 -9.28 10.36
CA ILE A 224 8.37 -8.19 11.11
C ILE A 224 9.82 -8.03 10.62
N PRO A 225 10.30 -6.79 10.37
CA PRO A 225 11.70 -6.51 10.05
C PRO A 225 12.68 -7.18 11.01
N GLY A 226 13.55 -8.05 10.47
CA GLY A 226 14.56 -8.80 11.22
C GLY A 226 14.21 -10.27 11.47
N GLU A 227 12.99 -10.71 11.17
CA GLU A 227 12.59 -12.13 11.28
C GLU A 227 12.65 -12.89 9.94
N GLY A 228 12.94 -12.19 8.84
CA GLY A 228 13.16 -12.77 7.52
C GLY A 228 14.63 -12.72 7.10
N ASN A 229 14.85 -12.79 5.78
CA ASN A 229 16.16 -12.80 5.15
C ASN A 229 16.34 -11.68 4.12
N LEU A 230 15.41 -10.72 4.02
CA LEU A 230 15.54 -9.63 3.08
C LEU A 230 16.62 -8.65 3.58
N PRO A 231 17.42 -8.05 2.67
CA PRO A 231 18.47 -7.11 3.04
C PRO A 231 17.88 -5.71 3.35
N LEU A 232 16.93 -5.62 4.28
CA LEU A 232 16.14 -4.42 4.56
C LEU A 232 16.98 -3.19 4.93
N ALA A 233 18.07 -3.38 5.69
CA ALA A 233 18.99 -2.29 6.00
C ALA A 233 19.67 -1.71 4.73
N ASN A 234 19.95 -2.56 3.74
CA ASN A 234 20.45 -2.13 2.44
C ASN A 234 19.36 -1.38 1.66
N TYR A 235 18.12 -1.89 1.62
CA TYR A 235 17.01 -1.20 0.96
C TYR A 235 16.79 0.21 1.51
N LEU A 236 16.79 0.37 2.84
CA LEU A 236 16.73 1.69 3.48
C LEU A 236 17.94 2.56 3.12
N GLN A 237 19.15 2.00 2.99
CA GLN A 237 20.31 2.78 2.54
C GLN A 237 20.19 3.21 1.08
N VAL A 238 19.62 2.39 0.21
CA VAL A 238 19.34 2.77 -1.18
C VAL A 238 18.32 3.92 -1.23
N LEU A 239 17.24 3.86 -0.46
CA LEU A 239 16.27 4.97 -0.35
C LEU A 239 16.95 6.26 0.13
N ASP A 240 17.86 6.16 1.11
CA ASP A 240 18.63 7.28 1.64
C ASP A 240 19.52 7.93 0.57
N ASP A 241 20.24 7.10 -0.20
CA ASP A 241 21.13 7.54 -1.27
C ASP A 241 20.33 8.18 -2.43
N CYS A 242 19.15 7.65 -2.73
CA CYS A 242 18.23 8.19 -3.73
C CYS A 242 17.42 9.39 -3.22
N ASN A 243 17.66 9.85 -1.98
CA ASN A 243 16.98 10.99 -1.36
C ASN A 243 15.44 10.84 -1.35
N TYR A 244 14.95 9.62 -1.13
CA TYR A 244 13.53 9.29 -1.14
C TYR A 244 12.74 10.14 -0.13
N LYS A 245 11.56 10.63 -0.55
CA LYS A 245 10.70 11.55 0.22
C LYS A 245 9.32 10.99 0.55
N GLY A 246 8.97 9.83 -0.01
CA GLY A 246 7.68 9.20 0.25
C GLY A 246 7.61 8.56 1.63
N ALA A 247 6.45 7.99 1.92
CA ALA A 247 6.23 7.21 3.14
C ALA A 247 6.83 5.81 3.03
N ILE A 248 7.18 5.24 4.17
CA ILE A 248 7.68 3.87 4.35
C ILE A 248 6.74 3.23 5.38
N ALA A 249 5.74 2.50 4.90
CA ALA A 249 4.72 1.90 5.73
C ALA A 249 5.05 0.44 6.02
N PHE A 250 4.89 0.01 7.27
CA PHE A 250 5.00 -1.40 7.58
C PHE A 250 3.81 -2.16 7.02
N GLU A 251 4.05 -3.22 6.24
CA GLU A 251 2.99 -4.11 5.76
C GLU A 251 3.15 -5.47 6.43
N ILE A 252 2.73 -5.58 7.68
CA ILE A 252 2.80 -6.85 8.43
C ILE A 252 1.51 -7.64 8.16
N TYR A 253 1.51 -8.36 7.04
CA TYR A 253 0.38 -9.12 6.54
C TYR A 253 0.51 -10.64 6.78
N ASN A 254 1.10 -11.03 7.90
CA ASN A 254 1.16 -12.43 8.31
C ASN A 254 0.31 -12.72 9.55
N ARG A 255 -0.57 -13.71 9.45
CA ARG A 255 -1.50 -14.11 10.51
C ARG A 255 -0.81 -14.60 11.78
N ILE A 256 0.46 -14.98 11.71
CA ILE A 256 1.24 -15.32 12.90
C ILE A 256 1.41 -14.12 13.83
N TYR A 257 1.30 -12.88 13.36
CA TYR A 257 1.48 -11.68 14.20
C TYR A 257 0.18 -11.11 14.77
N ASP A 258 -0.95 -11.73 14.47
CA ASP A 258 -2.27 -11.26 14.92
C ASP A 258 -2.50 -11.41 16.44
N TYR A 259 -1.61 -12.05 17.21
CA TYR A 259 -1.88 -12.35 18.63
C TYR A 259 -1.31 -11.34 19.64
N ASN A 260 -0.30 -10.55 19.26
CA ASN A 260 0.35 -9.52 20.10
C ASN A 260 0.75 -8.30 19.24
N PRO A 261 -0.21 -7.63 18.59
CA PRO A 261 0.12 -6.70 17.52
C PRO A 261 0.83 -5.43 17.99
N HIS A 262 0.63 -5.01 19.25
CA HIS A 262 1.33 -3.88 19.87
C HIS A 262 2.83 -4.12 19.93
N GLU A 263 3.25 -5.23 20.54
CA GLU A 263 4.65 -5.62 20.69
C GLU A 263 5.31 -5.86 19.33
N HIS A 264 4.55 -6.42 18.37
CA HIS A 264 5.02 -6.60 17.00
C HIS A 264 5.27 -5.26 16.28
N MET A 265 4.39 -4.26 16.46
CA MET A 265 4.62 -2.92 15.92
C MET A 265 5.80 -2.22 16.61
N GLU A 266 5.94 -2.38 17.92
CA GLU A 266 7.10 -1.86 18.67
C GLU A 266 8.41 -2.43 18.11
N ALA A 267 8.45 -3.72 17.82
CA ALA A 267 9.61 -4.37 17.19
C ALA A 267 9.93 -3.80 15.81
N CYS A 268 8.91 -3.56 14.96
CA CYS A 268 9.07 -2.91 13.65
C CYS A 268 9.69 -1.51 13.79
N LEU A 269 9.14 -0.69 14.69
CA LEU A 269 9.62 0.67 14.94
C LEU A 269 11.04 0.68 15.47
N LYS A 270 11.37 -0.23 16.40
CA LYS A 270 12.71 -0.38 16.94
C LYS A 270 13.74 -0.67 15.84
N PHE A 271 13.42 -1.60 14.94
CA PHE A 271 14.31 -1.97 13.82
C PHE A 271 14.72 -0.74 12.99
N VAL A 272 13.74 0.08 12.56
CA VAL A 272 14.03 1.25 11.72
C VAL A 272 14.67 2.40 12.53
N ASN A 273 14.28 2.56 13.80
CA ASN A 273 14.83 3.60 14.68
C ASN A 273 16.32 3.39 15.00
N ASP A 274 16.78 2.13 15.01
CA ASP A 274 18.19 1.79 15.19
C ASP A 274 19.04 2.17 13.95
N LEU A 275 18.41 2.35 12.78
CA LEU A 275 19.07 2.66 11.49
C LEU A 275 18.91 4.13 11.03
N ILE A 276 17.77 4.73 11.35
CA ILE A 276 17.36 6.08 10.97
C ILE A 276 17.50 7.01 12.17
N LYS A 277 18.36 8.03 12.02
CA LYS A 277 18.56 9.06 13.04
C LYS A 277 17.28 9.89 13.20
N GLN A 278 17.08 10.46 14.39
CA GLN A 278 16.01 11.43 14.64
C GLN A 278 16.10 12.61 13.67
#